data_AF-A0A6B9T8L1-F1
#
_entry.id   AF-A0A6B9T8L1-F1
#
_cell.length_a   1.000
_cell.length_b   1.000
_cell.length_c   1.000
_cell.angle_alpha   90.00
_cell.angle_beta   90.00
_cell.angle_gamma   90.00
#
_symmetry.space_group_name_H-M   'P 1'
#
loop_
_entity.id
_entity.type
_entity.pdbx_description
1 polymer ?
#
loop_
_entity_poly.entity_id
_entity_poly.type
_entity_poly.pdbx_seq_one_letter_code
_entity_poly.pdbx_strand_id
1 'polypeptide(L)'
;MNFRDGIDGFIDAQTGFWNEATSEERRCKLGTIATRMEKLHSDGKISTLEADKMTRRDIQEFLKSMRDSRLETSTMKKYLQLVDQYLQHFENYSAMRVRSNAGLSVPLKGIEHLSKEEALTVMNYIDGLPGWNGSIVRGMIYLAYQTMARPSEIRLAKVNDLDIYGRRFRITNPKGNGRYADSEWVQLLFEGSVDTLIRYLEERERYLRRNNIESDWLFPRLYKGDVGTYTLKSVNAKMRKVSEATGIQFTLKTWRATVATWFCEYDSDLLQNVSDELRHKCAKTTDMFYARVRKASSGKTLTKYSAAIDVSRNRSMAHRRTWRGHL
;
A
#
# COMPACT_ATOMS: atom_id res chain seq x y z
N MET A 1 -4.99 -34.66 -14.85
CA MET A 1 -3.81 -33.81 -15.17
C MET A 1 -3.13 -33.41 -13.86
N ASN A 2 -1.80 -33.52 -13.73
CA ASN A 2 -1.09 -33.15 -12.50
C ASN A 2 -1.27 -31.65 -12.19
N PHE A 3 -1.36 -31.28 -10.91
CA PHE A 3 -1.56 -29.92 -10.43
C PHE A 3 -0.53 -28.93 -11.00
N ARG A 4 0.75 -29.30 -11.08
CA ARG A 4 1.77 -28.39 -11.63
C ARG A 4 1.60 -28.20 -13.14
N ASP A 5 1.39 -29.30 -13.85
CA ASP A 5 1.32 -29.30 -15.32
C ASP A 5 0.09 -28.54 -15.84
N GLY A 6 -0.99 -28.50 -15.05
CA GLY A 6 -2.20 -27.76 -15.41
C GLY A 6 -2.12 -26.24 -15.16
N ILE A 7 -1.05 -25.72 -14.56
CA ILE A 7 -0.93 -24.28 -14.23
C ILE A 7 -0.98 -23.44 -15.50
N ASP A 8 -0.16 -23.74 -16.50
CA ASP A 8 -0.11 -22.89 -17.69
C ASP A 8 -1.40 -22.96 -18.50
N GLY A 9 -2.01 -24.16 -18.64
CA GLY A 9 -3.34 -24.30 -19.25
C GLY A 9 -4.42 -23.48 -18.54
N PHE A 10 -4.40 -23.47 -17.20
CA PHE A 10 -5.30 -22.61 -16.42
C PHE A 10 -5.01 -21.13 -16.64
N ILE A 11 -3.74 -20.69 -16.62
CA ILE A 11 -3.39 -19.28 -16.82
C ILE A 11 -3.78 -18.81 -18.22
N ASP A 12 -3.54 -19.63 -19.24
CA ASP A 12 -3.86 -19.34 -20.64
C ASP A 12 -5.37 -19.25 -20.87
N ALA A 13 -6.16 -20.09 -20.19
CA ALA A 13 -7.62 -20.00 -20.20
C ALA A 13 -8.17 -18.69 -19.59
N GLN A 14 -7.33 -17.93 -18.87
CA GLN A 14 -7.69 -16.63 -18.29
C GLN A 14 -7.25 -15.44 -19.16
N THR A 15 -6.69 -15.72 -20.34
CA THR A 15 -6.35 -14.70 -21.35
C THR A 15 -7.59 -13.89 -21.71
N GLY A 16 -7.46 -12.56 -21.73
CA GLY A 16 -8.58 -11.63 -21.94
C GLY A 16 -9.29 -11.20 -20.65
N PHE A 17 -9.28 -12.02 -19.59
CA PHE A 17 -9.85 -11.66 -18.30
C PHE A 17 -8.82 -10.97 -17.39
N TRP A 18 -7.62 -11.54 -17.31
CA TRP A 18 -6.54 -11.02 -16.48
C TRP A 18 -5.54 -10.20 -17.31
N ASN A 19 -4.94 -9.20 -16.67
CA ASN A 19 -3.77 -8.54 -17.25
C ASN A 19 -2.52 -9.39 -17.00
N GLU A 20 -1.47 -9.15 -17.79
CA GLU A 20 -0.23 -9.92 -17.74
C GLU A 20 0.39 -9.97 -16.32
N ALA A 21 0.42 -8.84 -15.62
CA ALA A 21 0.93 -8.77 -14.25
C ALA A 21 0.14 -9.67 -13.28
N THR A 22 -1.18 -9.75 -13.44
CA THR A 22 -2.05 -10.62 -12.63
C THR A 22 -1.84 -12.09 -12.99
N SER A 23 -1.70 -12.40 -14.28
CA SER A 23 -1.40 -13.76 -14.74
C SER A 23 -0.07 -14.25 -14.18
N GLU A 24 0.98 -13.44 -14.25
CA GLU A 24 2.30 -13.79 -13.73
C GLU A 24 2.30 -13.92 -12.20
N GLU A 25 1.65 -13.01 -11.48
CA GLU A 25 1.51 -13.11 -10.02
C GLU A 25 0.79 -14.41 -9.61
N ARG A 26 -0.26 -14.78 -10.34
CA ARG A 26 -1.03 -16.00 -10.06
C ARG A 26 -0.28 -17.26 -10.44
N ARG A 27 0.43 -17.27 -11.58
CA ARG A 27 1.32 -18.36 -11.99
C ARG A 27 2.36 -18.64 -10.90
N CYS A 28 3.05 -17.61 -10.43
CA CYS A 28 4.04 -17.73 -9.36
C CYS A 28 3.45 -18.28 -8.05
N LYS A 29 2.26 -17.82 -7.65
CA LYS A 29 1.56 -18.34 -6.47
C LYS A 29 1.12 -19.79 -6.65
N LEU A 30 0.59 -20.16 -7.81
CA LEU A 30 0.22 -21.55 -8.11
C LEU A 30 1.46 -22.44 -8.09
N GLY A 31 2.61 -21.99 -8.59
CA GLY A 31 3.87 -22.72 -8.47
C GLY A 31 4.28 -22.94 -7.02
N THR A 32 4.13 -21.93 -6.16
CA THR A 32 4.38 -22.06 -4.70
C THR A 32 3.41 -23.05 -4.04
N ILE A 33 2.14 -23.02 -4.43
CA ILE A 33 1.11 -23.93 -3.95
C ILE A 33 1.41 -25.36 -4.41
N ALA A 34 1.78 -25.55 -5.69
CA ALA A 34 2.14 -26.83 -6.26
C ALA A 34 3.30 -27.49 -5.49
N THR A 35 4.37 -26.74 -5.19
CA THR A 35 5.49 -27.24 -4.37
C THR A 35 5.04 -27.72 -3.00
N ARG A 36 4.07 -27.03 -2.38
CA ARG A 36 3.50 -27.47 -1.10
C ARG A 36 2.63 -28.71 -1.25
N MET A 37 1.83 -28.81 -2.31
CA MET A 37 1.01 -30.00 -2.60
C MET A 37 1.88 -31.23 -2.89
N GLU A 38 2.92 -31.07 -3.70
CA GLU A 38 3.90 -32.11 -4.02
C GLU A 38 4.54 -32.67 -2.74
N LYS A 39 4.94 -31.78 -1.83
CA LYS A 39 5.45 -32.19 -0.51
C LYS A 39 4.41 -32.95 0.30
N LEU A 40 3.16 -32.50 0.34
CA LEU A 40 2.11 -33.22 1.07
C LEU A 40 1.83 -34.60 0.47
N HIS A 41 1.96 -34.73 -0.85
CA HIS A 41 1.78 -36.01 -1.54
C HIS A 41 2.95 -36.95 -1.25
N SER A 42 4.20 -36.45 -1.31
CA SER A 42 5.38 -37.24 -0.93
C SER A 42 5.34 -37.70 0.52
N ASP A 43 4.77 -36.88 1.40
CA ASP A 43 4.60 -37.17 2.83
C ASP A 43 3.36 -38.06 3.10
N GLY A 44 2.67 -38.53 2.05
CA GLY A 44 1.49 -39.40 2.13
C GLY A 44 0.26 -38.75 2.78
N LYS A 45 0.22 -37.42 2.85
CA LYS A 45 -0.88 -36.65 3.50
C LYS A 45 -2.04 -36.38 2.55
N ILE A 46 -1.77 -36.24 1.26
CA ILE A 46 -2.80 -36.13 0.23
C ILE A 46 -2.72 -37.32 -0.71
N SER A 47 -3.87 -37.71 -1.24
CA SER A 47 -4.07 -38.94 -2.02
C SER A 47 -3.64 -38.83 -3.49
N THR A 48 -3.60 -37.62 -4.04
CA THR A 48 -3.28 -37.38 -5.45
C THR A 48 -2.80 -35.95 -5.68
N LEU A 49 -2.06 -35.75 -6.77
CA LEU A 49 -1.73 -34.46 -7.35
C LEU A 49 -2.60 -34.12 -8.56
N GLU A 50 -3.49 -35.01 -9.00
CA GLU A 50 -4.33 -34.75 -10.16
C GLU A 50 -5.48 -33.80 -9.80
N ALA A 51 -5.52 -32.64 -10.48
CA ALA A 51 -6.43 -31.55 -10.14
C ALA A 51 -7.90 -31.98 -10.19
N ASP A 52 -8.28 -32.80 -11.14
CA ASP A 52 -9.62 -33.36 -11.32
C ASP A 52 -10.01 -34.38 -10.24
N LYS A 53 -9.04 -35.00 -9.57
CA LYS A 53 -9.27 -36.07 -8.58
C LYS A 53 -9.04 -35.67 -7.13
N MET A 54 -8.51 -34.48 -6.87
CA MET A 54 -8.30 -34.00 -5.50
C MET A 54 -9.61 -33.97 -4.72
N THR A 55 -9.58 -34.55 -3.52
CA THR A 55 -10.75 -34.66 -2.64
C THR A 55 -10.82 -33.50 -1.65
N ARG A 56 -11.96 -33.38 -0.97
CA ARG A 56 -12.10 -32.47 0.17
C ARG A 56 -11.01 -32.69 1.23
N ARG A 57 -10.65 -33.94 1.50
CA ARG A 57 -9.65 -34.30 2.52
C ARG A 57 -8.27 -33.78 2.13
N ASP A 58 -7.91 -33.87 0.85
CA ASP A 58 -6.63 -33.36 0.34
C ASP A 58 -6.52 -31.85 0.56
N ILE A 59 -7.59 -31.11 0.29
CA ILE A 59 -7.63 -29.66 0.49
C ILE A 59 -7.65 -29.29 1.99
N GLN A 60 -8.24 -30.11 2.84
CA GLN A 60 -8.16 -29.93 4.30
C GLN A 60 -6.74 -30.11 4.82
N GLU A 61 -6.00 -31.12 4.34
CA GLU A 61 -4.60 -31.32 4.69
C GLU A 61 -3.72 -30.18 4.15
N PHE A 62 -4.02 -29.66 2.95
CA PHE A 62 -3.38 -28.45 2.45
C PHE A 62 -3.61 -27.24 3.38
N LEU A 63 -4.86 -26.98 3.79
CA LEU A 63 -5.18 -25.91 4.73
C LEU A 63 -4.50 -26.11 6.10
N LYS A 64 -4.51 -27.34 6.62
CA LYS A 64 -3.83 -27.71 7.85
C LYS A 64 -2.33 -27.42 7.76
N SER A 65 -1.68 -27.81 6.67
CA SER A 65 -0.26 -27.54 6.44
C SER A 65 0.06 -26.03 6.50
N MET A 66 -0.83 -25.18 5.99
CA MET A 66 -0.64 -23.73 6.04
C MET A 66 -0.73 -23.21 7.49
N ARG A 67 -1.70 -23.71 8.27
CA ARG A 67 -1.86 -23.39 9.70
C ARG A 67 -0.65 -23.86 10.52
N ASP A 68 -0.18 -25.07 10.28
CA ASP A 68 0.97 -25.65 10.99
C ASP A 68 2.24 -24.85 10.71
N SER A 69 2.42 -24.36 9.48
CA SER A 69 3.49 -23.42 9.13
C SER A 69 3.28 -21.98 9.61
N ARG A 70 2.21 -21.71 10.39
CA ARG A 70 1.83 -20.38 10.89
C ARG A 70 1.71 -19.31 9.81
N LEU A 71 1.25 -19.72 8.61
CA LEU A 71 1.03 -18.79 7.52
C LEU A 71 -0.07 -17.78 7.89
N GLU A 72 0.11 -16.52 7.49
CA GLU A 72 -0.83 -15.46 7.84
C GLU A 72 -2.23 -15.70 7.24
N THR A 73 -3.29 -15.43 8.00
CA THR A 73 -4.67 -15.81 7.63
C THR A 73 -5.14 -15.20 6.30
N SER A 74 -4.77 -13.96 5.99
CA SER A 74 -5.10 -13.36 4.69
C SER A 74 -4.39 -14.08 3.53
N THR A 75 -3.18 -14.58 3.75
CA THR A 75 -2.42 -15.37 2.79
C THR A 75 -3.06 -16.75 2.60
N MET A 76 -3.43 -17.43 3.69
CA MET A 76 -4.18 -18.69 3.61
C MET A 76 -5.47 -18.55 2.81
N LYS A 77 -6.23 -17.47 3.06
CA LYS A 77 -7.47 -17.19 2.35
C LYS A 77 -7.24 -16.95 0.85
N LYS A 78 -6.19 -16.21 0.47
CA LYS A 78 -5.81 -15.99 -0.93
C LYS A 78 -5.40 -17.28 -1.63
N TYR A 79 -4.59 -18.11 -0.98
CA TYR A 79 -4.15 -19.38 -1.55
C TYR A 79 -5.32 -20.33 -1.74
N LEU A 80 -6.19 -20.45 -0.73
CA LEU A 80 -7.38 -21.30 -0.82
C LEU A 80 -8.35 -20.80 -1.90
N GLN A 81 -8.51 -19.49 -2.06
CA GLN A 81 -9.31 -18.91 -3.17
C GLN A 81 -8.68 -19.20 -4.54
N LEU A 82 -7.36 -19.16 -4.67
CA LEU A 82 -6.68 -19.44 -5.93
C LEU A 82 -6.75 -20.93 -6.28
N VAL A 83 -6.57 -21.82 -5.30
CA VAL A 83 -6.79 -23.27 -5.46
C VAL A 83 -8.24 -23.55 -5.86
N ASP A 84 -9.21 -22.88 -5.24
CA ASP A 84 -10.62 -23.01 -5.61
C ASP A 84 -10.88 -22.65 -7.08
N GLN A 85 -10.38 -21.50 -7.54
CA GLN A 85 -10.51 -21.11 -8.95
C GLN A 85 -9.77 -22.05 -9.91
N TYR A 86 -8.59 -22.53 -9.51
CA TYR A 86 -7.81 -23.48 -10.28
C TYR A 86 -8.52 -24.82 -10.43
N LEU A 87 -9.02 -25.41 -9.34
CA LEU A 87 -9.70 -26.71 -9.38
C LEU A 87 -11.05 -26.65 -10.12
N GLN A 88 -11.76 -25.52 -10.04
CA GLN A 88 -13.00 -25.33 -10.80
C GLN A 88 -12.77 -25.36 -12.33
N HIS A 89 -11.59 -24.93 -12.80
CA HIS A 89 -11.23 -25.07 -14.22
C HIS A 89 -11.17 -26.53 -14.68
N PHE A 90 -10.88 -27.46 -13.76
CA PHE A 90 -10.90 -28.91 -13.98
C PHE A 90 -12.18 -29.56 -13.44
N GLU A 91 -13.27 -28.80 -13.34
CA GLU A 91 -14.58 -29.24 -12.83
C GLU A 91 -14.57 -29.82 -11.40
N ASN A 92 -13.54 -29.50 -10.62
CA ASN A 92 -13.40 -29.97 -9.24
C ASN A 92 -13.77 -28.88 -8.22
N TYR A 93 -14.86 -29.13 -7.49
CA TYR A 93 -15.42 -28.20 -6.50
C TYR A 93 -15.02 -28.50 -5.05
N SER A 94 -14.02 -29.38 -4.83
CA SER A 94 -13.58 -29.78 -3.49
C SER A 94 -13.07 -28.61 -2.66
N ALA A 95 -12.29 -27.70 -3.27
CA ALA A 95 -11.76 -26.53 -2.57
C ALA A 95 -12.83 -25.49 -2.23
N MET A 96 -13.85 -25.31 -3.07
CA MET A 96 -15.00 -24.45 -2.78
C MET A 96 -15.66 -24.85 -1.45
N ARG A 97 -15.90 -26.15 -1.26
CA ARG A 97 -16.52 -26.69 -0.04
C ARG A 97 -15.65 -26.51 1.21
N VAL A 98 -14.33 -26.65 1.08
CA VAL A 98 -13.41 -26.38 2.21
C VAL A 98 -13.39 -24.90 2.53
N ARG A 99 -13.32 -24.01 1.53
CA ARG A 99 -13.29 -22.56 1.72
C ARG A 99 -14.49 -22.05 2.50
N SER A 100 -15.70 -22.51 2.17
CA SER A 100 -16.93 -22.12 2.89
C SER A 100 -16.93 -22.56 4.36
N ASN A 101 -16.25 -23.67 4.68
CA ASN A 101 -16.18 -24.22 6.03
C ASN A 101 -14.90 -23.86 6.79
N ALA A 102 -13.95 -23.15 6.17
CA ALA A 102 -12.60 -22.97 6.72
C ALA A 102 -12.55 -22.05 7.94
N GLY A 103 -13.60 -21.25 8.19
CA GLY A 103 -13.67 -20.33 9.33
C GLY A 103 -12.53 -19.29 9.36
N LEU A 104 -11.93 -18.97 8.21
CA LEU A 104 -10.79 -18.05 8.12
C LEU A 104 -11.25 -16.60 8.30
N SER A 105 -11.23 -16.14 9.55
CA SER A 105 -11.41 -14.73 9.89
C SER A 105 -10.08 -14.00 9.84
N VAL A 106 -9.98 -12.97 8.99
CA VAL A 106 -8.80 -12.10 8.95
C VAL A 106 -9.01 -11.00 9.98
N PRO A 107 -8.20 -10.94 11.05
CA PRO A 107 -8.34 -9.88 12.04
C PRO A 107 -8.03 -8.53 11.37
N LEU A 108 -8.79 -7.49 11.74
CA LEU A 108 -8.46 -6.12 11.37
C LEU A 108 -7.16 -5.73 12.06
N LYS A 109 -6.04 -5.79 11.33
CA LYS A 109 -4.76 -5.24 11.77
C LYS A 109 -4.77 -3.72 11.58
N GLY A 110 -4.21 -2.98 12.53
CA GLY A 110 -3.91 -1.57 12.32
C GLY A 110 -2.95 -1.43 11.14
N ILE A 111 -3.05 -0.31 10.41
CA ILE A 111 -2.06 -0.02 9.38
C ILE A 111 -0.74 0.37 10.04
N GLU A 112 0.35 -0.27 9.60
CA GLU A 112 1.71 0.14 9.93
C GLU A 112 2.01 1.54 9.39
N HIS A 113 2.41 2.44 10.29
CA HIS A 113 2.74 3.83 10.00
C HIS A 113 3.86 4.28 10.95
N LEU A 114 4.53 5.37 10.59
CA LEU A 114 5.57 5.98 11.41
C LEU A 114 4.99 6.99 12.40
N SER A 115 5.62 7.09 13.58
CA SER A 115 5.46 8.25 14.45
C SER A 115 6.09 9.50 13.79
N LYS A 116 5.79 10.69 14.31
CA LYS A 116 6.40 11.94 13.80
C LYS A 116 7.91 11.95 14.02
N GLU A 117 8.36 11.44 15.15
CA GLU A 117 9.77 11.35 15.55
C GLU A 117 10.52 10.34 14.66
N GLU A 118 9.91 9.19 14.39
CA GLU A 118 10.46 8.19 13.47
C GLU A 118 10.56 8.75 12.05
N ALA A 119 9.49 9.39 11.56
CA ALA A 119 9.48 10.01 10.25
C ALA A 119 10.54 11.11 10.11
N LEU A 120 10.69 11.96 11.12
CA LEU A 120 11.73 12.99 11.15
C LEU A 120 13.14 12.39 11.16
N THR A 121 13.35 11.33 11.94
CA THR A 121 14.64 10.61 11.98
C THR A 121 15.00 10.05 10.60
N VAL A 122 14.03 9.43 9.92
CA VAL A 122 14.24 8.93 8.55
C VAL A 122 14.49 10.07 7.56
N MET A 123 13.71 11.15 7.61
CA MET A 123 13.89 12.31 6.73
C MET A 123 15.27 12.97 6.90
N ASN A 124 15.69 13.22 8.15
CA ASN A 124 17.00 13.79 8.44
C ASN A 124 18.15 12.90 7.92
N TYR A 125 18.01 11.57 8.07
CA TYR A 125 19.01 10.63 7.55
C TYR A 125 19.10 10.67 6.02
N ILE A 126 17.95 10.63 5.32
CA ILE A 126 17.95 10.61 3.85
C ILE A 126 18.39 11.95 3.26
N ASP A 127 18.25 13.07 3.96
CA ASP A 127 18.74 14.38 3.52
C ASP A 127 20.27 14.45 3.46
N GLY A 128 20.94 13.68 4.32
CA GLY A 128 22.40 13.53 4.34
C GLY A 128 22.94 12.48 3.37
N LEU A 129 22.10 11.65 2.74
CA LEU A 129 22.58 10.58 1.86
C LEU A 129 23.25 11.13 0.59
N PRO A 130 24.52 10.76 0.33
CA PRO A 130 25.25 11.23 -0.84
C PRO A 130 24.93 10.43 -2.10
N GLY A 131 25.29 11.02 -3.25
CA GLY A 131 25.29 10.37 -4.55
C GLY A 131 23.91 10.06 -5.13
N TRP A 132 23.92 9.41 -6.29
CA TRP A 132 22.72 9.12 -7.08
C TRP A 132 21.64 8.37 -6.31
N ASN A 133 22.06 7.34 -5.56
CA ASN A 133 21.13 6.55 -4.78
C ASN A 133 20.49 7.36 -3.64
N GLY A 134 21.24 8.25 -2.99
CA GLY A 134 20.70 9.15 -1.96
C GLY A 134 19.65 10.09 -2.54
N SER A 135 19.96 10.69 -3.70
CA SER A 135 19.03 11.56 -4.43
C SER A 135 17.72 10.84 -4.78
N ILE A 136 17.79 9.64 -5.36
CA ILE A 136 16.61 8.84 -5.72
C ILE A 136 15.75 8.48 -4.50
N VAL A 137 16.38 8.04 -3.40
CA VAL A 137 15.67 7.67 -2.17
C VAL A 137 14.96 8.89 -1.58
N ARG A 138 15.67 10.02 -1.49
CA ARG A 138 15.14 11.30 -1.00
C ARG A 138 13.95 11.75 -1.83
N GLY A 139 14.09 11.86 -3.15
CA GLY A 139 12.98 12.27 -4.02
C GLY A 139 11.77 11.34 -3.92
N MET A 140 11.96 10.01 -3.88
CA MET A 140 10.84 9.07 -3.76
C MET A 140 10.10 9.20 -2.42
N ILE A 141 10.84 9.30 -1.30
CA ILE A 141 10.24 9.42 0.03
C ILE A 141 9.51 10.75 0.18
N TYR A 142 10.13 11.87 -0.21
CA TYR A 142 9.49 13.17 -0.13
C TYR A 142 8.26 13.24 -1.04
N LEU A 143 8.29 12.65 -2.23
CA LEU A 143 7.09 12.60 -3.07
C LEU A 143 5.98 11.75 -2.43
N ALA A 144 6.31 10.61 -1.82
CA ALA A 144 5.35 9.78 -1.09
C ALA A 144 4.75 10.50 0.12
N TYR A 145 5.58 11.25 0.85
CA TYR A 145 5.17 12.10 1.97
C TYR A 145 4.22 13.21 1.50
N GLN A 146 4.52 13.85 0.38
CA GLN A 146 3.75 14.98 -0.15
C GLN A 146 2.39 14.61 -0.74
N THR A 147 2.27 13.41 -1.33
CA THR A 147 1.12 13.07 -2.21
C THR A 147 0.33 11.85 -1.74
N MET A 148 0.83 11.16 -0.71
CA MET A 148 0.34 9.85 -0.31
C MET A 148 0.25 8.85 -1.48
N ALA A 149 1.00 9.04 -2.57
CA ALA A 149 0.92 8.18 -3.75
C ALA A 149 1.38 6.74 -3.50
N ARG A 150 0.81 5.79 -4.23
CA ARG A 150 1.24 4.40 -4.14
C ARG A 150 2.65 4.27 -4.71
N PRO A 151 3.46 3.30 -4.23
CA PRO A 151 4.80 3.07 -4.76
C PRO A 151 4.86 2.88 -6.28
N SER A 152 3.83 2.26 -6.88
CA SER A 152 3.72 2.12 -8.34
C SER A 152 3.45 3.45 -9.05
N GLU A 153 2.61 4.31 -8.47
CA GLU A 153 2.28 5.64 -9.01
C GLU A 153 3.54 6.53 -9.00
N ILE A 154 4.39 6.41 -7.97
CA ILE A 154 5.65 7.16 -7.82
C ILE A 154 6.75 6.61 -8.75
N ARG A 155 7.04 5.31 -8.68
CA ARG A 155 8.20 4.72 -9.39
C ARG A 155 8.06 4.71 -10.93
N LEU A 156 6.82 4.84 -11.41
CA LEU A 156 6.47 4.88 -12.84
C LEU A 156 6.15 6.30 -13.32
N ALA A 157 6.33 7.32 -12.48
CA ALA A 157 6.05 8.69 -12.85
C ALA A 157 7.06 9.20 -13.88
N LYS A 158 6.59 10.05 -14.80
CA LYS A 158 7.45 10.86 -15.67
C LYS A 158 7.75 12.22 -15.03
N VAL A 159 8.79 12.90 -15.50
CA VAL A 159 9.15 14.24 -15.01
C VAL A 159 7.98 15.21 -15.15
N ASN A 160 7.28 15.17 -16.29
CA ASN A 160 6.11 16.02 -16.56
C ASN A 160 4.88 15.67 -15.72
N ASP A 161 4.92 14.60 -14.93
CA ASP A 161 3.88 14.31 -13.96
C ASP A 161 4.07 15.12 -12.67
N LEU A 162 5.22 15.77 -12.44
CA LEU A 162 5.45 16.65 -11.30
C LEU A 162 5.47 18.11 -11.76
N ASP A 163 4.43 18.86 -11.39
CA ASP A 163 4.36 20.31 -11.55
C ASP A 163 4.72 20.95 -10.21
N ILE A 164 6.02 21.22 -10.03
CA ILE A 164 6.56 21.70 -8.77
C ILE A 164 6.06 23.12 -8.43
N TYR A 165 5.85 23.97 -9.44
CA TYR A 165 5.39 25.35 -9.28
C TYR A 165 3.88 25.43 -9.06
N GLY A 166 3.09 24.63 -9.79
CA GLY A 166 1.67 24.43 -9.53
C GLY A 166 1.41 23.57 -8.28
N ARG A 167 2.47 23.09 -7.63
CA ARG A 167 2.45 22.25 -6.41
C ARG A 167 1.56 21.02 -6.54
N ARG A 168 1.63 20.32 -7.65
CA ARG A 168 0.78 19.18 -7.93
C ARG A 168 1.52 18.04 -8.63
N PHE A 169 1.01 16.83 -8.44
CA PHE A 169 1.55 15.61 -9.00
C PHE A 169 0.45 14.84 -9.73
N ARG A 170 0.70 14.46 -10.98
CA ARG A 170 -0.25 13.73 -11.82
C ARG A 170 -0.05 12.23 -11.67
N ILE A 171 -1.12 11.53 -11.37
CA ILE A 171 -1.13 10.09 -11.31
C ILE A 171 -1.55 9.57 -12.67
N THR A 172 -0.56 9.23 -13.49
CA THR A 172 -0.76 8.70 -14.85
C THR A 172 -0.98 7.20 -14.90
N ASN A 173 -0.48 6.48 -13.88
CA ASN A 173 -0.59 5.03 -13.77
C ASN A 173 -1.40 4.63 -12.52
N PRO A 174 -2.71 4.97 -12.46
CA PRO A 174 -3.52 4.64 -11.31
C PRO A 174 -3.63 3.12 -11.16
N LYS A 175 -3.78 2.67 -9.90
CA LYS A 175 -3.85 1.24 -9.57
C LYS A 175 -4.92 0.54 -10.43
N GLY A 176 -4.52 -0.53 -11.11
CA GLY A 176 -5.36 -1.25 -12.08
C GLY A 176 -5.09 -0.85 -13.53
N ASN A 177 -4.04 -0.07 -13.78
CA ASN A 177 -3.62 0.39 -15.11
C ASN A 177 -4.76 1.11 -15.85
N GLY A 178 -5.45 2.03 -15.17
CA GLY A 178 -6.57 2.78 -15.75
C GLY A 178 -7.92 2.05 -15.80
N ARG A 179 -8.01 0.75 -15.44
CA ARG A 179 -9.30 0.01 -15.47
C ARG A 179 -10.37 0.55 -14.51
N TYR A 180 -9.98 1.27 -13.46
CA TYR A 180 -10.88 1.63 -12.36
C TYR A 180 -10.79 3.09 -11.92
N ALA A 181 -9.86 3.87 -12.48
CA ALA A 181 -9.65 5.27 -12.15
C ALA A 181 -8.92 5.96 -13.29
N ASP A 182 -9.33 7.19 -13.58
CA ASP A 182 -8.69 8.05 -14.57
C ASP A 182 -7.39 8.66 -14.04
N SER A 183 -6.62 9.27 -14.93
CA SER A 183 -5.47 10.08 -14.50
C SER A 183 -5.95 11.34 -13.81
N GLU A 184 -5.40 11.63 -12.63
CA GLU A 184 -5.80 12.79 -11.82
C GLU A 184 -4.60 13.52 -11.23
N TRP A 185 -4.79 14.81 -10.96
CA TRP A 185 -3.82 15.64 -10.25
C TRP A 185 -4.10 15.60 -8.75
N VAL A 186 -3.04 15.45 -7.96
CA VAL A 186 -3.07 15.59 -6.51
C VAL A 186 -2.13 16.67 -6.01
N GLN A 187 -2.41 17.22 -4.83
CA GLN A 187 -1.67 18.36 -4.29
C GLN A 187 -0.41 17.93 -3.53
N LEU A 188 0.64 18.74 -3.59
CA LEU A 188 1.77 18.65 -2.65
C LEU A 188 1.38 19.31 -1.32
N LEU A 189 1.08 18.47 -0.32
CA LEU A 189 0.41 18.84 0.92
C LEU A 189 1.25 19.72 1.87
N PHE A 190 2.59 19.59 1.84
CA PHE A 190 3.47 20.21 2.82
C PHE A 190 4.41 21.23 2.18
N GLU A 191 4.13 22.52 2.37
CA GLU A 191 4.91 23.60 1.74
C GLU A 191 6.39 23.58 2.14
N GLY A 192 6.68 23.38 3.43
CA GLY A 192 8.04 23.42 3.97
C GLY A 192 8.99 22.32 3.49
N SER A 193 8.54 21.37 2.67
CA SER A 193 9.40 20.34 2.09
C SER A 193 9.30 20.21 0.56
N VAL A 194 8.77 21.24 -0.10
CA VAL A 194 8.81 21.36 -1.57
C VAL A 194 10.26 21.55 -2.06
N ASP A 195 11.07 22.31 -1.32
CA ASP A 195 12.48 22.57 -1.66
C ASP A 195 13.31 21.28 -1.76
N THR A 196 12.97 20.25 -0.98
CA THR A 196 13.65 18.96 -1.07
C THR A 196 13.36 18.23 -2.39
N LEU A 197 12.16 18.41 -2.95
CA LEU A 197 11.82 17.91 -4.29
C LEU A 197 12.50 18.73 -5.38
N ILE A 198 12.63 20.06 -5.21
CA ILE A 198 13.40 20.91 -6.12
C ILE A 198 14.86 20.46 -6.15
N ARG A 199 15.47 20.30 -4.97
CA ARG A 199 16.83 19.78 -4.83
C ARG A 199 17.00 18.43 -5.55
N TYR A 200 16.03 17.54 -5.43
CA TYR A 200 16.04 16.27 -6.16
C TYR A 200 16.06 16.47 -7.68
N LEU A 201 15.20 17.34 -8.21
CA LEU A 201 15.14 17.61 -9.65
C LEU A 201 16.45 18.19 -10.19
N GLU A 202 17.10 19.07 -9.45
CA GLU A 202 18.42 19.62 -9.80
C GLU A 202 19.53 18.56 -9.75
N GLU A 203 19.56 17.74 -8.70
CA GLU A 203 20.50 16.63 -8.58
C GLU A 203 20.31 15.62 -9.72
N ARG A 204 19.04 15.36 -10.08
CA ARG A 204 18.64 14.52 -11.21
C ARG A 204 19.17 15.05 -12.52
N GLU A 205 18.84 16.29 -12.86
CA GLU A 205 19.28 16.90 -14.12
C GLU A 205 20.81 16.91 -14.22
N ARG A 206 21.49 17.31 -13.15
CA ARG A 206 22.95 17.36 -13.10
C ARG A 206 23.58 15.98 -13.31
N TYR A 207 23.03 14.94 -12.68
CA TYR A 207 23.54 13.58 -12.82
C TYR A 207 23.34 13.05 -14.24
N LEU A 208 22.14 13.21 -14.81
CA LEU A 208 21.83 12.76 -16.16
C LEU A 208 22.69 13.48 -17.21
N ARG A 209 22.83 14.79 -17.11
CA ARG A 209 23.68 15.60 -18.00
C ARG A 209 25.15 15.18 -17.96
N ARG A 210 25.71 15.00 -16.75
CA ARG A 210 27.11 14.58 -16.58
C ARG A 210 27.42 13.21 -17.16
N ASN A 211 26.42 12.33 -17.26
CA ASN A 211 26.58 10.97 -17.77
C ASN A 211 26.05 10.83 -19.21
N ASN A 212 25.62 11.92 -19.86
CA ASN A 212 25.02 11.91 -21.19
C ASN A 212 23.83 10.93 -21.31
N ILE A 213 22.93 10.95 -20.32
CA ILE A 213 21.76 10.07 -20.24
C ILE A 213 20.50 10.90 -20.44
N GLU A 214 19.66 10.51 -21.39
CA GLU A 214 18.32 11.06 -21.55
C GLU A 214 17.28 10.18 -20.85
N SER A 215 16.31 10.81 -20.17
CA SER A 215 15.22 10.07 -19.54
C SER A 215 14.03 10.97 -19.23
N ASP A 216 12.84 10.50 -19.59
CA ASP A 216 11.56 11.10 -19.19
C ASP A 216 11.10 10.63 -17.81
N TRP A 217 11.71 9.58 -17.24
CA TRP A 217 11.28 9.04 -15.95
C TRP A 217 11.63 9.98 -14.83
N LEU A 218 10.68 10.30 -13.95
CA LEU A 218 10.95 11.10 -12.77
C LEU A 218 12.05 10.44 -11.95
N PHE A 219 11.97 9.13 -11.72
CA PHE A 219 12.99 8.33 -11.02
C PHE A 219 13.61 7.26 -11.94
N PRO A 220 14.64 7.61 -12.74
CA PRO A 220 15.20 6.67 -13.70
C PRO A 220 16.06 5.59 -13.03
N ARG A 221 15.79 4.33 -13.37
CA ARG A 221 16.68 3.20 -13.09
C ARG A 221 17.72 3.13 -14.20
N LEU A 222 18.98 3.28 -13.82
CA LEU A 222 20.12 3.16 -14.71
C LEU A 222 20.81 1.82 -14.44
N TYR A 223 20.83 0.92 -15.42
CA TYR A 223 21.46 -0.40 -15.27
C TYR A 223 22.04 -0.90 -16.58
N LYS A 224 23.36 -1.17 -16.60
CA LYS A 224 24.08 -1.72 -17.76
C LYS A 224 23.75 -1.03 -19.11
N GLY A 225 23.71 0.31 -19.10
CA GLY A 225 23.41 1.11 -20.30
C GLY A 225 21.92 1.22 -20.64
N ASP A 226 21.03 0.54 -19.91
CA ASP A 226 19.58 0.67 -20.04
C ASP A 226 19.00 1.68 -19.05
N VAL A 227 18.00 2.44 -19.53
CA VAL A 227 17.26 3.45 -18.80
C VAL A 227 15.81 3.00 -18.68
N GLY A 228 15.38 2.69 -17.47
CA GLY A 228 14.02 2.20 -17.22
C GLY A 228 13.46 2.66 -15.89
N THR A 229 12.48 1.91 -15.38
CA THR A 229 11.88 2.18 -14.07
C THR A 229 12.39 1.22 -13.01
N TYR A 230 12.37 1.67 -11.75
CA TYR A 230 12.67 0.80 -10.63
C TYR A 230 11.55 -0.23 -10.44
N THR A 231 11.92 -1.50 -10.25
CA THR A 231 10.97 -2.52 -9.78
C THR A 231 10.61 -2.28 -8.31
N LEU A 232 9.44 -2.72 -7.86
CA LEU A 232 9.07 -2.59 -6.45
C LEU A 232 10.07 -3.29 -5.52
N LYS A 233 10.61 -4.45 -5.94
CA LYS A 233 11.68 -5.16 -5.22
C LYS A 233 12.92 -4.28 -5.04
N SER A 234 13.35 -3.58 -6.09
CA SER A 234 14.51 -2.69 -6.04
C SER A 234 14.28 -1.45 -5.16
N VAL A 235 13.08 -0.87 -5.21
CA VAL A 235 12.68 0.23 -4.30
C VAL A 235 12.73 -0.25 -2.85
N ASN A 236 12.10 -1.38 -2.55
CA ASN A 236 12.09 -1.93 -1.19
C ASN A 236 13.50 -2.29 -0.69
N ALA A 237 14.39 -2.75 -1.57
CA ALA A 237 15.79 -2.98 -1.20
C ALA A 237 16.52 -1.69 -0.81
N LYS A 238 16.21 -0.56 -1.47
CA LYS A 238 16.74 0.76 -1.08
C LYS A 238 16.17 1.22 0.27
N MET A 239 14.85 1.09 0.46
CA MET A 239 14.20 1.46 1.73
C MET A 239 14.74 0.62 2.89
N ARG A 240 14.98 -0.68 2.68
CA ARG A 240 15.56 -1.55 3.70
C ARG A 240 16.94 -1.07 4.16
N LYS A 241 17.79 -0.59 3.24
CA LYS A 241 19.10 -0.01 3.63
C LYS A 241 18.95 1.20 4.54
N VAL A 242 17.94 2.04 4.29
CA VAL A 242 17.62 3.16 5.18
C VAL A 242 17.11 2.64 6.52
N SER A 243 16.20 1.67 6.52
CA SER A 243 15.69 1.04 7.75
C SER A 243 16.77 0.39 8.60
N GLU A 244 17.74 -0.28 7.98
CA GLU A 244 18.89 -0.87 8.67
C GLU A 244 19.76 0.22 9.32
N ALA A 245 19.95 1.36 8.65
CA ALA A 245 20.76 2.46 9.15
C ALA A 245 20.08 3.30 10.25
N THR A 246 18.75 3.47 10.18
CA THR A 246 17.99 4.26 11.15
C THR A 246 17.42 3.42 12.30
N GLY A 247 17.41 2.10 12.17
CA GLY A 247 16.70 1.18 13.07
C GLY A 247 15.18 1.18 12.90
N ILE A 248 14.62 1.98 11.98
CA ILE A 248 13.18 2.18 11.80
C ILE A 248 12.71 1.38 10.58
N GLN A 249 11.84 0.39 10.80
CA GLN A 249 11.34 -0.47 9.74
C GLN A 249 10.23 0.22 8.93
N PHE A 250 10.46 0.42 7.63
CA PHE A 250 9.44 0.98 6.75
C PHE A 250 9.61 0.54 5.29
N THR A 251 8.58 0.81 4.50
CA THR A 251 8.60 0.70 3.04
C THR A 251 8.13 2.02 2.43
N LEU A 252 8.27 2.19 1.12
CA LEU A 252 7.72 3.38 0.45
C LEU A 252 6.21 3.52 0.67
N LYS A 253 5.48 2.39 0.80
CA LYS A 253 4.05 2.37 1.09
C LYS A 253 3.71 2.89 2.50
N THR A 254 4.63 2.76 3.45
CA THR A 254 4.43 3.19 4.84
C THR A 254 4.21 4.70 4.93
N TRP A 255 4.83 5.50 4.07
CA TRP A 255 4.66 6.96 4.02
C TRP A 255 3.22 7.39 3.72
N ARG A 256 2.60 6.73 2.74
CA ARG A 256 1.17 6.93 2.43
C ARG A 256 0.27 6.65 3.63
N ALA A 257 0.56 5.58 4.37
CA ALA A 257 -0.17 5.26 5.58
C ALA A 257 0.05 6.28 6.69
N THR A 258 1.29 6.71 6.86
CA THR A 258 1.77 7.66 7.87
C THR A 258 1.05 8.99 7.77
N VAL A 259 1.07 9.61 6.59
CA VAL A 259 0.45 10.92 6.40
C VAL A 259 -1.06 10.84 6.56
N ALA A 260 -1.71 9.81 6.01
CA ALA A 260 -3.14 9.59 6.18
C ALA A 260 -3.53 9.39 7.65
N THR A 261 -2.74 8.63 8.42
CA THR A 261 -2.95 8.47 9.87
C THR A 261 -2.86 9.82 10.56
N TRP A 262 -1.83 10.61 10.29
CA TRP A 262 -1.64 11.91 10.96
C TRP A 262 -2.79 12.88 10.71
N PHE A 263 -3.33 12.94 9.48
CA PHE A 263 -4.51 13.75 9.20
C PHE A 263 -5.75 13.25 9.97
N CYS A 264 -5.99 11.94 10.00
CA CYS A 264 -7.10 11.36 10.77
C CYS A 264 -6.95 11.53 12.29
N GLU A 265 -5.72 11.54 12.81
CA GLU A 265 -5.39 11.80 14.21
C GLU A 265 -5.57 13.26 14.59
N TYR A 266 -5.27 14.16 13.65
CA TYR A 266 -5.43 15.59 13.81
C TYR A 266 -6.91 15.99 13.84
N ASP A 267 -7.68 15.56 12.84
CA ASP A 267 -9.11 15.82 12.76
C ASP A 267 -9.85 14.65 12.10
N SER A 268 -10.79 14.03 12.84
CA SER A 268 -11.59 12.91 12.35
C SER A 268 -12.52 13.29 11.19
N ASP A 269 -12.87 14.57 11.08
CA ASP A 269 -13.79 15.07 10.07
C ASP A 269 -13.12 15.11 8.68
N LEU A 270 -11.79 15.02 8.61
CA LEU A 270 -11.02 14.94 7.36
C LEU A 270 -11.06 13.56 6.71
N LEU A 271 -11.74 12.57 7.30
CA LEU A 271 -11.74 11.19 6.79
C LEU A 271 -12.12 11.08 5.31
N GLN A 272 -13.11 11.86 4.87
CA GLN A 272 -13.52 11.88 3.46
C GLN A 272 -12.42 12.48 2.58
N ASN A 273 -11.88 13.64 2.94
CA ASN A 273 -10.77 14.28 2.22
C ASN A 273 -9.54 13.36 2.13
N VAL A 274 -9.19 12.68 3.22
CA VAL A 274 -8.12 11.68 3.25
C VAL A 274 -8.47 10.49 2.34
N SER A 275 -9.73 10.06 2.30
CA SER A 275 -10.16 9.00 1.39
C SER A 275 -10.01 9.38 -0.09
N ASP A 276 -10.38 10.60 -0.42
CA ASP A 276 -10.31 11.16 -1.78
C ASP A 276 -8.85 11.34 -2.20
N GLU A 277 -8.01 11.89 -1.32
CA GLU A 277 -6.56 12.02 -1.54
C GLU A 277 -5.86 10.66 -1.62
N LEU A 278 -6.36 9.65 -0.90
CA LEU A 278 -5.93 8.27 -1.07
C LEU A 278 -6.54 7.61 -2.32
N ARG A 279 -7.52 8.23 -2.99
CA ARG A 279 -8.18 7.66 -4.16
C ARG A 279 -8.76 6.29 -3.85
N HIS A 280 -9.46 6.22 -2.72
CA HIS A 280 -10.22 5.05 -2.33
C HIS A 280 -11.64 5.17 -2.89
N LYS A 281 -12.17 4.07 -3.44
CA LYS A 281 -13.54 4.05 -3.99
C LYS A 281 -14.63 4.43 -2.98
N CYS A 282 -14.34 4.28 -1.68
CA CYS A 282 -15.28 4.56 -0.61
C CYS A 282 -14.53 4.84 0.70
N ALA A 283 -14.98 5.86 1.43
CA ALA A 283 -14.47 6.22 2.76
C ALA A 283 -14.50 5.07 3.76
N LYS A 284 -15.42 4.10 3.62
CA LYS A 284 -15.42 2.88 4.43
C LYS A 284 -14.11 2.11 4.35
N THR A 285 -13.42 2.15 3.20
CA THR A 285 -12.10 1.53 3.06
C THR A 285 -11.09 2.23 3.95
N THR A 286 -11.07 3.56 3.92
CA THR A 286 -10.23 4.38 4.81
C THR A 286 -10.62 4.13 6.27
N ASP A 287 -11.91 4.20 6.61
CA ASP A 287 -12.41 3.99 7.98
C ASP A 287 -12.01 2.62 8.53
N MET A 288 -12.15 1.52 7.79
CA MET A 288 -11.75 0.19 8.27
C MET A 288 -10.28 0.12 8.72
N PHE A 289 -9.42 0.88 8.06
CA PHE A 289 -7.99 0.90 8.31
C PHE A 289 -7.57 1.90 9.40
N TYR A 290 -8.27 3.03 9.49
CA TYR A 290 -7.96 4.12 10.42
C TYR A 290 -8.99 4.24 11.58
N ALA A 291 -9.97 3.34 11.70
CA ALA A 291 -11.01 3.39 12.74
C ALA A 291 -10.46 3.35 14.17
N ARG A 292 -9.28 2.72 14.37
CA ARG A 292 -8.60 2.73 15.67
C ARG A 292 -8.10 4.11 16.06
N VAL A 293 -7.66 4.91 15.07
CA VAL A 293 -7.25 6.31 15.25
C VAL A 293 -8.44 7.15 15.75
N ARG A 294 -9.63 6.96 15.15
CA ARG A 294 -10.85 7.69 15.55
C ARG A 294 -11.25 7.45 17.00
N LYS A 295 -11.05 6.25 17.54
CA LYS A 295 -11.32 5.99 18.96
C LYS A 295 -10.45 6.87 19.86
N ALA A 296 -9.18 7.06 19.51
CA ALA A 296 -8.24 7.89 20.27
C ALA A 296 -8.48 9.40 20.07
N SER A 297 -8.91 9.84 18.87
CA SER A 297 -9.18 11.25 18.57
C SER A 297 -10.59 11.72 18.92
N SER A 298 -11.53 10.81 19.23
CA SER A 298 -12.93 11.12 19.54
C SER A 298 -13.12 12.21 20.61
N GLY A 299 -12.28 12.19 21.66
CA GLY A 299 -12.29 13.21 22.71
C GLY A 299 -11.91 14.61 22.21
N LYS A 300 -10.99 14.72 21.24
CA LYS A 300 -10.59 16.03 20.65
C LYS A 300 -11.72 16.62 19.82
N THR A 301 -12.38 15.79 19.01
CA THR A 301 -13.56 16.18 18.23
C THR A 301 -14.69 16.65 19.15
N LEU A 302 -14.98 15.88 20.21
CA LEU A 302 -15.97 16.29 21.20
C LEU A 302 -15.60 17.60 21.90
N THR A 303 -14.32 17.86 22.20
CA THR A 303 -13.86 19.14 22.76
C THR A 303 -14.01 20.31 21.78
N LYS A 304 -13.75 20.10 20.48
CA LYS A 304 -13.94 21.10 19.42
C LYS A 304 -15.40 21.55 19.34
N TYR A 305 -16.34 20.60 19.37
CA TYR A 305 -17.77 20.91 19.32
C TYR A 305 -18.36 21.31 20.67
N SER A 306 -17.84 20.80 21.80
CA SER A 306 -18.30 21.17 23.14
C SER A 306 -18.16 22.67 23.40
N ALA A 307 -17.08 23.27 22.90
CA ALA A 307 -16.86 24.71 22.97
C ALA A 307 -17.97 25.55 22.29
N ALA A 308 -18.66 24.99 21.30
CA ALA A 308 -19.75 25.63 20.56
C ALA A 308 -21.14 25.37 21.15
N ILE A 309 -21.32 24.26 21.90
CA ILE A 309 -22.59 23.89 22.54
C ILE A 309 -22.61 24.13 24.06
N ASP A 310 -21.48 24.56 24.63
CA ASP A 310 -21.36 24.89 26.05
C ASP A 310 -22.18 26.13 26.39
N VAL A 311 -23.39 25.87 26.88
CA VAL A 311 -24.37 26.87 27.33
C VAL A 311 -23.88 27.70 28.53
N SER A 312 -22.83 27.26 29.24
CA SER A 312 -22.26 28.02 30.36
C SER A 312 -21.48 29.25 29.89
N ARG A 313 -20.93 29.24 28.66
CA ARG A 313 -20.30 30.43 28.05
C ARG A 313 -21.31 31.55 27.80
N ASN A 314 -22.54 31.23 27.40
CA ASN A 314 -23.61 32.22 27.22
C ASN A 314 -24.13 32.81 28.55
N ARG A 315 -23.96 32.13 29.68
CA ARG A 315 -24.31 32.68 31.02
C ARG A 315 -23.33 33.78 31.47
N SER A 316 -22.06 33.72 31.06
CA SER A 316 -21.04 34.70 31.45
C SER A 316 -21.23 36.09 30.84
N MET A 317 -21.87 36.21 29.67
CA MET A 317 -22.22 37.50 29.06
C MET A 317 -23.47 38.13 29.69
N ALA A 318 -24.43 37.32 30.18
CA ALA A 318 -25.63 37.81 30.84
C ALA A 318 -25.34 38.41 32.24
N HIS A 319 -24.39 37.85 32.99
CA HIS A 319 -24.02 38.37 34.32
C HIS A 319 -23.14 39.63 34.29
N ARG A 320 -22.47 39.96 33.17
CA ARG A 320 -21.69 41.21 33.06
C ARG A 320 -22.55 42.45 32.77
N ARG A 321 -23.82 42.29 32.39
CA ARG A 321 -24.75 43.42 32.17
C ARG A 321 -25.51 43.86 33.42
N THR A 322 -25.56 43.07 34.48
CA THR A 322 -26.33 43.39 35.70
C THR A 322 -25.51 44.07 36.80
N TRP A 323 -24.18 44.18 36.66
CA TRP A 323 -23.28 44.78 37.66
C TRP A 323 -22.82 46.23 37.36
N ARG A 324 -23.44 46.91 36.38
CA ARG A 324 -23.22 48.35 36.12
C ARG A 324 -24.43 49.22 36.52
N GLY A 325 -25.16 48.81 37.55
CA GLY A 325 -26.40 49.49 37.98
C GLY A 325 -26.36 50.07 39.39
N HIS A 326 -25.39 49.72 40.23
CA HIS A 326 -25.29 50.23 41.61
C HIS A 326 -23.81 50.49 41.94
N LEU A 327 -23.37 51.71 41.64
CA LEU A 327 -22.33 52.46 42.37
C LEU A 327 -22.51 53.94 42.02
#